data_AF-A0A268TL85-F1
#
_entry.id   AF-A0A268TL85-F1
#
_cell.length_a   1.000
_cell.length_b   1.000
_cell.length_c   1.000
_cell.angle_alpha   90.00
_cell.angle_beta   90.00
_cell.angle_gamma   90.00
#
_symmetry.space_group_name_H-M   'P 1'
#
loop_
_entity.id
_entity.type
_entity.pdbx_description
1 polymer ?
#
loop_
_entity_poly.entity_id
_entity_poly.type
_entity_poly.pdbx_seq_one_letter_code
_entity_poly.pdbx_strand_id
1 'polypeptide(L)'
;MIYLLKHGKDDSPKVCSFSLLKIAYLKANLGDVREYEYLLLTSKYALFWILDSNNLECLKGLKILSVGKKTSKFCKEAGLKVYFSGSGGIKELKDALKDGLKDKSILYLRASKTAFDAKEVFKKSRLKEVVVYESVKSPFFYIAGLRKQSPVLKLTPLNSLFKKDSIFIFSAPSHFESFYNVFGWRKDFYALAIGTTTFSALSKCLKSKRVFCKNGLSECLSLAREIETSRD
;
A
#
# COMPACT_ATOMS: atom_id res chain seq x y z
N MET A 1 5.97 20.90 9.43
CA MET A 1 5.21 19.73 9.94
C MET A 1 5.11 18.68 8.85
N ILE A 2 5.45 17.44 9.20
CA ILE A 2 5.53 16.31 8.26
C ILE A 2 4.33 15.38 8.46
N TYR A 3 3.62 15.10 7.37
CA TYR A 3 2.48 14.19 7.33
C TYR A 3 2.79 13.00 6.41
N LEU A 4 2.45 11.79 6.86
CA LEU A 4 2.63 10.57 6.09
C LEU A 4 1.27 9.93 5.81
N LEU A 5 0.89 9.90 4.53
CA LEU A 5 -0.34 9.27 4.08
C LEU A 5 -0.05 7.85 3.60
N LYS A 6 -0.45 6.90 4.44
CA LYS A 6 -0.32 5.46 4.19
C LYS A 6 -1.43 4.68 4.88
N HIS A 7 -1.55 3.40 4.57
CA HIS A 7 -2.34 2.50 5.40
C HIS A 7 -1.56 2.07 6.66
N GLY A 8 -2.26 2.06 7.81
CA GLY A 8 -1.69 1.73 9.11
C GLY A 8 -0.86 2.88 9.71
N LYS A 9 -0.47 2.72 10.97
CA LYS A 9 0.35 3.71 11.69
C LYS A 9 1.81 3.67 11.25
N ASP A 10 2.51 4.77 11.50
CA ASP A 10 3.95 4.89 11.41
C ASP A 10 4.48 5.59 12.65
N ASP A 11 5.47 4.99 13.31
CA ASP A 11 6.01 5.49 14.57
C ASP A 11 7.27 6.34 14.37
N SER A 12 7.52 6.78 13.13
CA SER A 12 8.63 7.70 12.85
C SER A 12 8.51 8.96 13.70
N PRO A 13 9.57 9.35 14.43
CA PRO A 13 9.52 10.49 15.34
C PRO A 13 9.20 11.78 14.57
N LYS A 14 8.34 12.62 15.16
CA LYS A 14 7.88 13.91 14.63
C LYS A 14 7.13 13.83 13.28
N VAL A 15 6.58 12.66 12.94
CA VAL A 15 5.77 12.45 11.73
C VAL A 15 4.33 12.14 12.11
N CYS A 16 3.36 12.84 11.53
CA CYS A 16 1.95 12.55 11.72
C CYS A 16 1.44 11.62 10.61
N SER A 17 1.31 10.33 10.91
CA SER A 17 0.73 9.37 9.97
C SER A 17 -0.80 9.35 10.04
N PHE A 18 -1.48 9.42 8.90
CA PHE A 18 -2.92 9.19 8.83
C PHE A 18 -3.33 8.58 7.49
N SER A 19 -4.57 8.11 7.40
CA SER A 19 -5.13 7.59 6.16
C SER A 19 -6.55 8.08 5.94
N LEU A 20 -6.86 8.42 4.69
CA LEU A 20 -8.22 8.61 4.21
C LEU A 20 -8.79 7.32 3.59
N LEU A 21 -8.01 6.24 3.65
CA LEU A 21 -8.37 4.95 3.07
C LEU A 21 -8.30 3.88 4.16
N LYS A 22 -9.27 2.98 4.15
CA LYS A 22 -9.25 1.76 4.96
C LYS A 22 -9.25 0.54 4.06
N ILE A 23 -8.79 -0.58 4.60
CA ILE A 23 -8.91 -1.87 3.93
C ILE A 23 -10.25 -2.48 4.33
N ALA A 24 -11.06 -2.83 3.34
CA ALA A 24 -12.26 -3.63 3.53
C ALA A 24 -11.97 -5.05 3.07
N TYR A 25 -12.20 -6.02 3.94
CA TYR A 25 -12.11 -7.44 3.61
C TYR A 25 -13.41 -7.90 2.97
N LEU A 26 -13.28 -8.65 1.89
CA LEU A 26 -14.40 -9.15 1.11
C LEU A 26 -14.69 -10.59 1.49
N LYS A 27 -15.97 -10.97 1.53
CA LYS A 27 -16.33 -12.38 1.63
C LYS A 27 -15.98 -13.04 0.30
N ALA A 28 -15.00 -13.94 0.34
CA ALA A 28 -14.59 -14.72 -0.81
C ALA A 28 -14.62 -16.21 -0.45
N ASN A 29 -15.08 -17.02 -1.40
CA ASN A 29 -15.02 -18.48 -1.28
C ASN A 29 -13.81 -18.96 -2.09
N LEU A 30 -12.89 -19.67 -1.43
CA LEU A 30 -11.70 -20.23 -2.09
C LEU A 30 -12.02 -21.51 -2.86
N GLY A 31 -13.14 -22.17 -2.57
CA GLY A 31 -13.44 -23.51 -3.09
C GLY A 31 -12.41 -24.53 -2.61
N ASP A 32 -12.19 -25.57 -3.43
CA ASP A 32 -11.11 -26.52 -3.19
C ASP A 32 -9.76 -25.92 -3.62
N VAL A 33 -8.81 -25.87 -2.69
CA VAL A 33 -7.47 -25.31 -2.93
C VAL A 33 -6.40 -26.37 -3.18
N ARG A 34 -6.75 -27.66 -3.14
CA ARG A 34 -5.81 -28.78 -3.28
C ARG A 34 -5.16 -28.88 -4.66
N GLU A 35 -5.80 -28.31 -5.69
CA GLU A 35 -5.27 -28.27 -7.05
C GLU A 35 -4.12 -27.27 -7.26
N TYR A 36 -3.94 -26.34 -6.32
CA TYR A 36 -2.91 -25.31 -6.41
C TYR A 36 -1.59 -25.77 -5.80
N GLU A 37 -0.48 -25.42 -6.44
CA GLU A 37 0.87 -25.68 -5.91
C GLU A 37 1.41 -24.46 -5.15
N TYR A 38 1.01 -23.26 -5.58
CA TYR A 38 1.51 -21.99 -5.07
C TYR A 38 0.40 -21.05 -4.63
N LEU A 39 0.67 -20.29 -3.58
CA LEU A 39 -0.13 -19.16 -3.13
C LEU A 39 0.68 -17.87 -3.30
N LEU A 40 0.20 -16.97 -4.17
CA LEU A 40 0.80 -15.66 -4.40
C LEU A 40 0.20 -14.62 -3.44
N LEU A 41 1.06 -13.97 -2.66
CA LEU A 41 0.70 -12.88 -1.76
C LEU A 41 1.57 -11.66 -2.04
N THR A 42 0.96 -10.62 -2.61
CA THR A 42 1.65 -9.37 -2.95
C THR A 42 1.47 -8.27 -1.90
N SER A 43 0.71 -8.56 -0.84
CA SER A 43 0.34 -7.62 0.21
C SER A 43 0.04 -8.36 1.51
N LYS A 44 0.48 -7.79 2.64
CA LYS A 44 0.14 -8.27 3.98
C LYS A 44 -1.38 -8.33 4.23
N TYR A 45 -2.19 -7.54 3.53
CA TYR A 45 -3.64 -7.54 3.73
C TYR A 45 -4.30 -8.82 3.23
N ALA A 46 -3.75 -9.48 2.21
CA ALA A 46 -4.22 -10.81 1.82
C ALA A 46 -3.93 -11.85 2.90
N LEU A 47 -2.77 -11.77 3.56
CA LEU A 47 -2.47 -12.62 4.71
C LEU A 47 -3.39 -12.35 5.90
N PHE A 48 -3.66 -11.09 6.22
CA PHE A 48 -4.59 -10.75 7.29
C PHE A 48 -6.00 -11.25 7.01
N TRP A 49 -6.45 -11.21 5.76
CA TRP A 49 -7.70 -11.85 5.36
C TRP A 49 -7.68 -13.36 5.63
N ILE A 50 -6.59 -14.07 5.29
CA ILE A 50 -6.45 -15.51 5.58
C ILE A 50 -6.59 -15.80 7.08
N LEU A 51 -5.93 -14.99 7.91
CA LEU A 51 -5.93 -15.15 9.37
C LEU A 51 -7.30 -14.87 9.99
N ASP A 52 -8.00 -13.85 9.49
CA ASP A 52 -9.33 -13.45 9.99
C ASP A 52 -10.45 -14.41 9.54
N SER A 53 -10.27 -15.08 8.40
CA SER A 53 -11.26 -15.97 7.80
C SER A 53 -11.10 -17.46 8.15
N ASN A 54 -10.20 -17.81 9.08
CA ASN A 54 -9.86 -19.20 9.43
C ASN A 54 -9.42 -20.07 8.22
N ASN A 55 -8.97 -19.46 7.14
CA ASN A 55 -8.49 -20.16 5.94
C ASN A 55 -7.02 -20.62 6.04
N LEU A 56 -6.38 -20.41 7.19
CA LEU A 56 -4.95 -20.71 7.33
C LEU A 56 -4.64 -22.19 7.10
N GLU A 57 -5.40 -23.10 7.72
CA GLU A 57 -5.14 -24.54 7.65
C GLU A 57 -5.20 -25.09 6.22
N CYS A 58 -6.20 -24.69 5.41
CA CYS A 58 -6.33 -25.17 4.04
C CYS A 58 -5.21 -24.65 3.11
N LEU A 59 -4.52 -23.57 3.49
CA LEU A 59 -3.47 -22.95 2.69
C LEU A 59 -2.05 -23.33 3.15
N LYS A 60 -1.87 -23.98 4.31
CA LYS A 60 -0.54 -24.36 4.84
C LYS A 60 0.27 -25.27 3.91
N GLY A 61 -0.41 -26.10 3.12
CA GLY A 61 0.23 -27.01 2.16
C GLY A 61 0.85 -26.30 0.94
N LEU A 62 0.42 -25.06 0.67
CA LEU A 62 0.85 -24.32 -0.52
C LEU A 62 2.22 -23.66 -0.32
N LYS A 63 3.01 -23.61 -1.39
CA LYS A 63 4.27 -22.85 -1.41
C LYS A 63 3.97 -21.36 -1.57
N ILE A 64 4.40 -20.53 -0.62
CA ILE A 64 4.11 -19.09 -0.70
C ILE A 64 5.10 -18.37 -1.62
N LEU A 65 4.57 -17.68 -2.61
CA LEU A 65 5.25 -16.67 -3.40
C LEU A 65 4.92 -15.32 -2.79
N SER A 66 5.82 -14.77 -1.98
CA SER A 66 5.61 -13.51 -1.28
C SER A 66 6.35 -12.36 -1.95
N VAL A 67 5.65 -11.25 -2.14
CA VAL A 67 6.23 -9.98 -2.60
C VAL A 67 6.21 -8.97 -1.46
N GLY A 68 7.39 -8.45 -1.14
CA GLY A 68 7.67 -7.51 -0.05
C GLY A 68 8.23 -8.21 1.19
N LYS A 69 9.38 -7.72 1.70
CA LYS A 69 10.05 -8.25 2.89
C LYS A 69 9.11 -8.36 4.10
N LYS A 70 8.24 -7.36 4.32
CA LYS A 70 7.27 -7.37 5.41
C LYS A 70 6.21 -8.46 5.25
N THR A 71 5.68 -8.64 4.03
CA THR A 71 4.73 -9.73 3.73
C THR A 71 5.36 -11.08 4.02
N SER A 72 6.60 -11.31 3.54
CA SER A 72 7.31 -12.57 3.75
C SER A 72 7.58 -12.86 5.23
N LYS A 73 7.92 -11.83 6.01
CA LYS A 73 8.10 -11.94 7.46
C LYS A 73 6.79 -12.39 8.12
N PHE A 74 5.67 -11.72 7.85
CA PHE A 74 4.39 -12.09 8.42
C PHE A 74 3.94 -13.50 8.00
N CYS A 75 4.19 -13.92 6.75
CA CYS A 75 3.86 -15.28 6.31
C CYS A 75 4.62 -16.34 7.13
N LYS A 76 5.92 -16.11 7.40
CA LYS A 76 6.72 -17.02 8.24
C LYS A 76 6.22 -17.06 9.68
N GLU A 77 5.89 -15.90 10.25
CA GLU A 77 5.31 -15.80 11.60
C GLU A 77 3.96 -16.51 11.71
N ALA A 78 3.18 -16.55 10.63
CA ALA A 78 1.94 -17.31 10.51
C ALA A 78 2.13 -18.81 10.23
N GLY A 79 3.37 -19.31 10.21
CA GLY A 79 3.68 -20.72 9.97
C GLY A 79 3.57 -21.18 8.51
N LEU A 80 3.50 -20.26 7.54
CA LEU A 80 3.43 -20.60 6.12
C LEU A 80 4.81 -20.86 5.51
N LYS A 81 4.87 -21.82 4.58
CA LYS A 81 6.09 -22.19 3.86
C LYS A 81 6.44 -21.18 2.76
N VAL A 82 7.21 -20.14 3.10
CA VAL A 82 7.70 -19.14 2.15
C VAL A 82 8.75 -19.74 1.22
N TYR A 83 8.35 -19.98 -0.04
CA TYR A 83 9.23 -20.51 -1.09
C TYR A 83 10.02 -19.39 -1.79
N PHE A 84 9.36 -18.24 -2.01
CA PHE A 84 10.01 -17.07 -2.59
C PHE A 84 9.66 -15.81 -1.79
N SER A 85 10.65 -14.93 -1.65
CA SER A 85 10.52 -13.63 -0.98
C SER A 85 11.28 -12.57 -1.75
N GLY A 86 10.60 -11.83 -2.62
CA GLY A 86 11.17 -10.70 -3.37
C GLY A 86 10.83 -9.36 -2.73
N SER A 87 11.59 -8.32 -3.05
CA SER A 87 11.31 -6.93 -2.62
C SER A 87 11.15 -5.94 -3.78
N GLY A 88 11.60 -6.30 -4.98
CA GLY A 88 11.49 -5.61 -6.26
C GLY A 88 10.15 -5.82 -6.99
N GLY A 89 9.09 -6.21 -6.28
CA GLY A 89 7.75 -6.32 -6.85
C GLY A 89 7.53 -7.58 -7.68
N ILE A 90 6.52 -7.55 -8.55
CA ILE A 90 6.14 -8.71 -9.38
C ILE A 90 7.15 -9.01 -10.49
N LYS A 91 7.93 -8.01 -10.92
CA LYS A 91 8.95 -8.17 -11.96
C LYS A 91 10.07 -9.08 -11.47
N GLU A 92 10.59 -8.83 -10.27
CA GLU A 92 11.60 -9.69 -9.66
C GLU A 92 11.10 -11.13 -9.48
N LEU A 93 9.85 -11.32 -9.05
CA LEU A 93 9.24 -12.64 -8.96
C LEU A 93 9.23 -13.35 -10.32
N LYS A 94 8.84 -12.65 -11.39
CA LYS A 94 8.83 -13.18 -12.75
C LYS A 94 10.23 -13.55 -13.22
N ASP A 95 11.22 -12.71 -12.97
CA ASP A 95 12.59 -12.91 -13.41
C ASP A 95 13.24 -14.06 -12.64
N ALA A 96 13.00 -14.15 -11.33
CA ALA A 96 13.56 -15.20 -10.47
C ALA A 96 12.95 -16.59 -10.72
N LEU A 97 11.70 -16.66 -11.20
CA LEU A 97 10.96 -17.93 -11.34
C LEU A 97 10.50 -18.22 -12.78
N LYS A 98 11.13 -17.57 -13.76
CA LYS A 98 10.72 -17.51 -15.17
C LYS A 98 10.34 -18.86 -15.78
N ASP A 99 11.13 -19.90 -15.49
CA ASP A 99 10.86 -21.28 -15.93
C ASP A 99 10.26 -22.15 -14.81
N GLY A 100 10.52 -21.81 -13.55
CA GLY A 100 10.07 -22.58 -12.38
C GLY A 100 8.55 -22.56 -12.12
N LEU A 101 7.84 -21.60 -12.71
CA LEU A 101 6.38 -21.48 -12.61
C LEU A 101 5.63 -21.91 -13.88
N LYS A 102 6.34 -22.35 -14.92
CA LYS A 102 5.70 -22.84 -16.14
C LYS A 102 4.85 -24.07 -15.82
N ASP A 103 3.61 -24.08 -16.32
CA ASP A 103 2.60 -25.14 -16.17
C ASP A 103 2.13 -25.37 -14.71
N LYS A 104 2.58 -24.53 -13.77
CA LYS A 104 2.21 -24.58 -12.35
C LYS A 104 0.85 -23.95 -12.07
N SER A 105 0.14 -24.47 -11.08
CA SER A 105 -1.11 -23.88 -10.59
C SER A 105 -0.86 -22.89 -9.46
N ILE A 106 -1.38 -21.67 -9.64
CA ILE A 106 -1.15 -20.52 -8.76
C ILE A 106 -2.50 -19.96 -8.32
N LEU A 107 -2.75 -19.95 -7.02
CA LEU A 107 -3.82 -19.19 -6.39
C LEU A 107 -3.29 -17.81 -6.01
N TYR A 108 -3.89 -16.75 -6.55
CA TYR A 108 -3.52 -15.37 -6.25
C TYR A 108 -4.63 -14.66 -5.47
N LEU A 109 -4.39 -14.42 -4.19
CA LEU A 109 -5.26 -13.60 -3.35
C LEU A 109 -4.85 -12.12 -3.47
N ARG A 110 -5.74 -11.31 -4.03
CA ARG A 110 -5.42 -9.93 -4.41
C ARG A 110 -6.43 -8.89 -3.91
N ALA A 111 -5.96 -7.65 -3.92
CA ALA A 111 -6.83 -6.48 -3.84
C ALA A 111 -7.76 -6.42 -5.05
N SER A 112 -8.92 -5.78 -4.97
CA SER A 112 -9.78 -5.51 -6.14
C SER A 112 -9.04 -4.78 -7.27
N LYS A 113 -8.16 -3.83 -6.93
CA LYS A 113 -7.29 -3.10 -7.87
C LYS A 113 -5.82 -3.47 -7.68
N THR A 114 -5.10 -3.75 -8.77
CA THR A 114 -3.65 -4.06 -8.77
C THR A 114 -2.90 -3.11 -9.68
N ALA A 115 -1.61 -2.91 -9.38
CA ALA A 115 -0.70 -2.12 -10.19
C ALA A 115 -0.14 -2.89 -11.41
N PHE A 116 -0.49 -4.17 -11.55
CA PHE A 116 -0.03 -5.05 -12.63
C PHE A 116 -1.14 -6.00 -13.06
N ASP A 117 -1.01 -6.51 -14.27
CA ASP A 117 -1.82 -7.59 -14.81
C ASP A 117 -1.14 -8.94 -14.50
N ALA A 118 -1.78 -9.74 -13.66
CA ALA A 118 -1.23 -11.03 -13.25
C ALA A 118 -1.27 -12.06 -14.37
N LYS A 119 -2.28 -12.01 -15.26
CA LYS A 119 -2.36 -12.91 -16.41
C LYS A 119 -1.21 -12.66 -17.37
N GLU A 120 -0.83 -11.40 -17.57
CA GLU A 120 0.34 -11.03 -18.38
C GLU A 120 1.67 -11.52 -17.79
N VAL A 121 1.77 -11.58 -16.47
CA VAL A 121 2.97 -12.07 -15.77
C VAL A 121 3.06 -13.60 -15.82
N PHE A 122 1.94 -14.29 -15.59
CA PHE A 122 1.87 -15.75 -15.44
C PHE A 122 1.19 -16.45 -16.62
N LYS A 123 1.40 -15.96 -17.85
CA LYS A 123 0.74 -16.48 -19.08
C LYS A 123 0.89 -17.99 -19.30
N LYS A 124 1.98 -18.58 -18.81
CA LYS A 124 2.29 -20.01 -18.96
C LYS A 124 1.92 -20.83 -17.72
N SER A 125 1.17 -20.28 -16.78
CA SER A 125 0.77 -20.93 -15.54
C SER A 125 -0.76 -20.99 -15.46
N ARG A 126 -1.31 -21.96 -14.73
CA ARG A 126 -2.74 -21.98 -14.40
C ARG A 126 -2.99 -21.00 -13.24
N LEU A 127 -3.42 -19.79 -13.56
CA LEU A 127 -3.66 -18.74 -12.57
C LEU A 127 -5.15 -18.64 -12.21
N LYS A 128 -5.45 -18.75 -10.90
CA LYS A 128 -6.75 -18.36 -10.33
C LYS A 128 -6.57 -17.09 -9.50
N GLU A 129 -7.25 -16.02 -9.88
CA GLU A 129 -7.29 -14.79 -9.07
C GLU A 129 -8.54 -14.77 -8.20
N VAL A 130 -8.37 -14.45 -6.91
CA VAL A 130 -9.47 -14.25 -5.97
C VAL A 130 -9.31 -12.89 -5.31
N VAL A 131 -10.37 -12.07 -5.42
CA VAL A 131 -10.42 -10.75 -4.83
C VAL A 131 -10.89 -10.87 -3.38
N VAL A 132 -9.99 -10.59 -2.44
CA VAL A 132 -10.21 -10.82 -0.99
C VAL A 132 -10.25 -9.53 -0.17
N TYR A 133 -9.79 -8.42 -0.73
CA TYR A 133 -9.89 -7.12 -0.08
C TYR A 133 -9.93 -5.99 -1.10
N GLU A 134 -10.27 -4.80 -0.63
CA GLU A 134 -10.16 -3.56 -1.39
C GLU A 134 -9.79 -2.38 -0.50
N SER A 135 -9.17 -1.36 -1.10
CA SER A 135 -8.95 -0.08 -0.44
C SER A 135 -10.16 0.81 -0.72
N VAL A 136 -10.90 1.15 0.33
CA VAL A 136 -12.10 2.00 0.27
C VAL A 136 -11.86 3.32 0.98
N LYS A 137 -12.61 4.37 0.60
CA LYS A 137 -12.60 5.64 1.31
C LYS A 137 -13.04 5.42 2.76
N SER A 138 -12.30 6.02 3.68
CA SER A 138 -12.68 6.02 5.09
C SER A 138 -13.63 7.19 5.36
N PRO A 139 -14.83 6.96 5.90
CA PRO A 139 -15.74 8.04 6.28
C PRO A 139 -15.21 8.85 7.47
N PHE A 140 -14.25 8.29 8.21
CA PHE A 140 -13.61 8.93 9.35
C PHE A 140 -12.09 8.90 9.16
N PHE A 141 -11.43 10.03 9.45
CA PHE A 141 -9.98 10.10 9.51
C PHE A 141 -9.56 10.80 10.80
N TYR A 142 -8.41 10.39 11.33
CA TYR A 142 -7.83 10.98 12.53
C TYR A 142 -6.41 11.42 12.21
N ILE A 143 -6.09 12.66 12.56
CA ILE A 143 -4.75 13.23 12.42
C ILE A 143 -4.28 13.64 13.80
N ALA A 144 -3.28 12.94 14.32
CA ALA A 144 -2.70 13.26 15.62
C ALA A 144 -2.17 14.71 15.64
N GLY A 145 -2.49 15.45 16.69
CA GLY A 145 -2.08 16.86 16.83
C GLY A 145 -2.99 17.89 16.15
N LEU A 146 -3.97 17.47 15.34
CA LEU A 146 -5.02 18.35 14.79
C LEU A 146 -6.33 18.14 15.56
N ARG A 147 -6.42 18.62 16.80
CA ARG A 147 -7.68 18.53 17.56
C ARG A 147 -8.65 19.62 17.10
N LYS A 148 -9.81 19.20 16.59
CA LYS A 148 -11.11 19.47 17.22
C LYS A 148 -12.03 18.28 16.93
N GLN A 149 -12.54 17.63 17.98
CA GLN A 149 -13.70 16.76 17.85
C GLN A 149 -14.85 17.63 17.34
N SER A 150 -15.37 17.37 16.14
CA SER A 150 -16.68 17.88 15.80
C SER A 150 -17.29 17.17 14.59
N PRO A 151 -18.56 16.74 14.67
CA PRO A 151 -19.39 16.37 13.53
C PRO A 151 -19.74 17.57 12.60
N VAL A 152 -19.02 18.69 12.71
CA VAL A 152 -19.33 19.96 12.03
C VAL A 152 -18.15 20.39 11.17
N LEU A 153 -17.95 19.66 10.07
CA LEU A 153 -17.20 20.10 8.89
C LEU A 153 -18.14 20.87 7.95
N LYS A 154 -18.80 21.92 8.44
CA LYS A 154 -19.78 22.64 7.61
C LYS A 154 -19.35 23.99 7.06
N LEU A 155 -18.28 24.64 7.53
CA LEU A 155 -17.96 26.00 7.04
C LEU A 155 -16.47 26.40 6.93
N THR A 156 -15.50 25.56 7.32
CA THR A 156 -14.07 25.88 7.15
C THR A 156 -13.47 25.06 6.01
N PRO A 157 -12.70 25.66 5.08
CA PRO A 157 -11.94 24.90 4.09
C PRO A 157 -11.03 23.90 4.80
N LEU A 158 -11.23 22.62 4.53
CA LEU A 158 -10.49 21.51 5.16
C LEU A 158 -8.96 21.66 5.08
N ASN A 159 -8.44 22.38 4.07
CA ASN A 159 -7.01 22.64 3.93
C ASN A 159 -6.44 23.69 4.89
N SER A 160 -7.27 24.45 5.60
CA SER A 160 -6.82 25.39 6.65
C SER A 160 -6.37 24.65 7.91
N LEU A 161 -6.66 23.34 8.01
CA LEU A 161 -6.18 22.48 9.10
C LEU A 161 -4.65 22.33 9.11
N PHE A 162 -3.99 22.55 7.98
CA PHE A 162 -2.55 22.34 7.84
C PHE A 162 -1.79 23.65 7.92
N LYS A 163 -0.66 23.64 8.65
CA LYS A 163 0.26 24.77 8.75
C LYS A 163 0.83 25.14 7.37
N LYS A 164 1.27 26.39 7.23
CA LYS A 164 2.01 26.84 6.04
C LYS A 164 3.22 25.93 5.80
N ASP A 165 3.51 25.67 4.52
CA ASP A 165 4.63 24.86 4.04
C ASP A 165 4.63 23.41 4.58
N SER A 166 3.47 22.87 4.97
CA SER A 166 3.33 21.47 5.38
C SER A 166 3.85 20.50 4.32
N ILE A 167 4.48 19.42 4.76
CA ILE A 167 5.12 18.41 3.90
C ILE A 167 4.29 17.13 3.96
N PHE A 168 3.87 16.63 2.81
CA PHE A 168 3.03 15.45 2.68
C PHE A 168 3.78 14.36 1.92
N ILE A 169 4.01 13.23 2.60
CA ILE A 169 4.59 12.02 2.02
C ILE A 169 3.45 11.09 1.64
N PHE A 170 3.37 10.70 0.36
CA PHE A 170 2.35 9.82 -0.17
C PHE A 170 2.94 8.45 -0.50
N SER A 171 2.37 7.39 0.08
CA SER A 171 2.84 6.02 -0.18
C SER A 171 2.23 5.36 -1.41
N ALA A 172 1.16 5.94 -1.98
CA ALA A 172 0.48 5.42 -3.17
C ALA A 172 -0.29 6.53 -3.90
N PRO A 173 -0.58 6.38 -5.22
CA PRO A 173 -1.45 7.29 -5.96
C PRO A 173 -2.80 7.52 -5.28
N SER A 174 -3.43 6.45 -4.79
CA SER A 174 -4.75 6.50 -4.14
C SER A 174 -4.76 7.36 -2.88
N HIS A 175 -3.65 7.42 -2.13
CA HIS A 175 -3.54 8.30 -0.97
C HIS A 175 -3.46 9.77 -1.39
N PHE A 176 -2.74 10.08 -2.47
CA PHE A 176 -2.70 11.43 -3.03
C PHE A 176 -4.08 11.84 -3.57
N GLU A 177 -4.71 11.02 -4.40
CA GLU A 177 -6.03 11.29 -4.97
C GLU A 177 -7.07 11.51 -3.87
N SER A 178 -7.07 10.68 -2.83
CA SER A 178 -8.00 10.85 -1.70
C SER A 178 -7.74 12.16 -0.95
N PHE A 179 -6.47 12.51 -0.72
CA PHE A 179 -6.11 13.77 -0.08
C PHE A 179 -6.53 14.97 -0.91
N TYR A 180 -6.19 14.95 -2.20
CA TYR A 180 -6.52 16.02 -3.14
C TYR A 180 -8.04 16.22 -3.24
N ASN A 181 -8.83 15.16 -3.25
CA ASN A 181 -10.29 15.26 -3.32
C ASN A 181 -10.92 15.80 -2.03
N VAL A 182 -10.34 15.51 -0.86
CA VAL A 182 -10.88 15.93 0.44
C VAL A 182 -10.40 17.34 0.83
N PHE A 183 -9.13 17.64 0.61
CA PHE A 183 -8.48 18.86 1.07
C PHE A 183 -8.15 19.83 -0.07
N GLY A 184 -8.11 19.38 -1.32
CA GLY A 184 -7.47 20.12 -2.41
C GLY A 184 -5.94 20.16 -2.23
N TRP A 185 -5.29 21.05 -3.00
CA TRP A 185 -3.85 21.28 -2.88
C TRP A 185 -3.54 22.76 -2.76
N ARG A 186 -2.68 23.12 -1.81
CA ARG A 186 -2.17 24.50 -1.64
C ARG A 186 -0.76 24.63 -2.20
N LYS A 187 -0.47 25.76 -2.85
CA LYS A 187 0.83 26.01 -3.50
C LYS A 187 2.01 26.07 -2.53
N ASP A 188 1.76 26.29 -1.25
CA ASP A 188 2.82 26.29 -0.24
C ASP A 188 3.23 24.88 0.20
N PHE A 189 2.36 23.87 0.03
CA PHE A 189 2.64 22.49 0.42
C PHE A 189 3.73 21.82 -0.41
N TYR A 190 4.40 20.85 0.21
CA TYR A 190 5.38 19.98 -0.44
C TYR A 190 4.80 18.56 -0.54
N ALA A 191 4.92 17.94 -1.72
CA ALA A 191 4.50 16.57 -1.97
C ALA A 191 5.71 15.67 -2.22
N LEU A 192 5.92 14.67 -1.38
CA LEU A 192 6.97 13.67 -1.52
C LEU A 192 6.33 12.33 -1.90
N ALA A 193 6.79 11.72 -2.99
CA ALA A 193 6.31 10.42 -3.46
C ALA A 193 7.34 9.32 -3.17
N ILE A 194 6.89 8.28 -2.46
CA ILE A 194 7.71 7.09 -2.16
C ILE A 194 8.04 6.27 -3.43
N GLY A 195 7.19 6.33 -4.45
CA GLY A 195 7.29 5.48 -5.64
C GLY A 195 7.03 6.23 -6.93
N THR A 196 7.53 5.69 -8.04
CA THR A 196 7.41 6.26 -9.39
C THR A 196 5.95 6.46 -9.81
N THR A 197 5.08 5.50 -9.52
CA THR A 197 3.64 5.59 -9.82
C THR A 197 2.97 6.72 -9.03
N THR A 198 3.29 6.87 -7.75
CA THR A 198 2.81 7.99 -6.93
C THR A 198 3.33 9.33 -7.46
N PHE A 199 4.60 9.41 -7.84
CA PHE A 199 5.17 10.63 -8.40
C PHE A 199 4.54 11.02 -9.75
N SER A 200 4.19 10.03 -10.58
CA SER A 200 3.45 10.26 -11.81
C SER A 200 2.06 10.85 -11.52
N ALA A 201 1.34 10.32 -10.53
CA ALA A 201 0.05 10.87 -10.10
C ALA A 201 0.18 12.32 -9.58
N LEU A 202 1.20 12.60 -8.77
CA LEU A 202 1.50 13.97 -8.32
C LEU A 202 1.79 14.90 -9.52
N SER A 203 2.61 14.46 -10.47
CA SER A 203 3.05 15.30 -11.59
C SER A 203 1.94 15.68 -12.56
N LYS A 204 0.87 14.88 -12.64
CA LYS A 204 -0.32 15.19 -13.42
C LYS A 204 -1.14 16.35 -12.81
N CYS A 205 -1.14 16.47 -11.49
CA CYS A 205 -1.99 17.43 -10.78
C CYS A 205 -1.21 18.65 -10.25
N LEU A 206 0.07 18.48 -9.91
CA LEU A 206 0.87 19.46 -9.19
C LEU A 206 2.00 20.00 -10.08
N LYS A 207 2.10 21.34 -10.21
CA LYS A 207 3.11 22.00 -11.06
C LYS A 207 4.45 22.26 -10.37
N SER A 208 4.49 22.38 -9.04
CA SER A 208 5.69 22.67 -8.26
C SER A 208 5.71 21.93 -6.93
N LYS A 209 6.84 22.03 -6.20
CA LYS A 209 7.04 21.46 -4.84
C LYS A 209 6.68 19.96 -4.73
N ARG A 210 7.02 19.19 -5.77
CA ARG A 210 6.89 17.74 -5.79
C ARG A 210 8.26 17.08 -5.91
N VAL A 211 8.49 16.02 -5.13
CA VAL A 211 9.77 15.31 -5.06
C VAL A 211 9.53 13.80 -5.17
N PHE A 212 10.35 13.13 -5.97
CA PHE A 212 10.39 11.67 -6.03
C PHE A 212 11.52 11.15 -5.14
N CYS A 213 11.19 10.34 -4.14
CA CYS A 213 12.16 9.70 -3.26
C CYS A 213 12.56 8.34 -3.84
N LYS A 214 13.72 8.25 -4.48
CA LYS A 214 14.15 7.05 -5.24
C LYS A 214 14.28 5.81 -4.36
N ASN A 215 14.71 5.98 -3.12
CA ASN A 215 14.97 4.95 -2.12
C ASN A 215 13.78 4.76 -1.16
N GLY A 216 12.58 5.27 -1.52
CA GLY A 216 11.35 5.03 -0.80
C GLY A 216 11.19 5.85 0.47
N LEU A 217 10.59 5.25 1.51
CA LEU A 217 10.14 5.97 2.71
C LEU A 217 11.30 6.62 3.50
N SER A 218 12.44 5.93 3.63
CA SER A 218 13.58 6.45 4.39
C SER A 218 14.11 7.76 3.80
N GLU A 219 14.27 7.81 2.47
CA GLU A 219 14.67 9.04 1.77
C GLU A 219 13.60 10.12 1.89
N CYS A 220 12.32 9.79 1.71
CA CYS A 220 11.26 10.78 1.91
C CYS A 220 11.29 11.40 3.33
N LEU A 221 11.57 10.59 4.34
CA LEU A 221 11.67 11.08 5.72
C LEU A 221 12.92 11.95 5.93
N SER A 222 14.06 11.61 5.32
CA SER A 222 15.27 12.44 5.35
C SER A 222 15.02 13.80 4.70
N LEU A 223 14.55 13.79 3.45
CA LEU A 223 14.27 14.99 2.68
C LEU A 223 13.21 15.86 3.35
N ALA A 224 12.16 15.26 3.92
CA ALA A 224 11.14 16.01 4.64
C ALA A 224 11.72 16.75 5.85
N ARG A 225 12.68 16.15 6.57
CA ARG A 225 13.36 16.79 7.71
C ARG A 225 14.32 17.88 7.26
N GLU A 226 15.10 17.65 6.21
CA GLU A 226 15.98 18.68 5.62
C GLU A 226 15.18 19.91 5.15
N ILE A 227 14.05 19.66 4.49
CA ILE A 227 13.12 20.70 4.05
C ILE A 227 12.50 21.41 5.26
N GLU A 228 12.21 20.72 6.37
CA GLU A 228 11.67 21.33 7.59
C GLU A 228 12.72 22.20 8.30
N THR A 229 13.96 21.71 8.47
CA THR A 229 15.06 22.42 9.14
C THR A 229 15.59 23.61 8.36
N SER A 230 15.61 23.57 7.02
CA SER A 230 16.09 24.69 6.18
C SER A 230 15.20 25.94 6.22
N ARG A 231 14.18 25.96 7.07
CA ARG A 231 13.20 27.04 7.23
C ARG A 231 13.19 27.64 8.63
N ASP A 232 13.85 26.98 9.58
CA ASP A 232 14.10 27.51 10.93
C ASP A 232 15.35 28.41 10.87
#